data_AF-A0A016T5X0-F1
#
_entry.id   AF-A0A016T5X0-F1
#
_cell.length_a   1.000
_cell.length_b   1.000
_cell.length_c   1.000
_cell.angle_alpha   90.00
_cell.angle_beta   90.00
_cell.angle_gamma   90.00
#
_symmetry.space_group_name_H-M   'P 1'
#
loop_
_entity.id
_entity.type
_entity.pdbx_description
1 polymer ?
#
loop_
_entity_poly.entity_id
_entity_poly.type
_entity_poly.pdbx_seq_one_letter_code
_entity_poly.pdbx_strand_id
1 'polypeptide(L)'
;MLLSRLRPAKKKQQVVTRPKPNQQIPDLDEFLLKRDYAAAISLLQYKQKNGEKNETTDLWLGHCYFRSGDYKRALDVYEEMKNNGSEYPDLPVFLGICYFYLGMYEDAKVTAEKAERSPLQNRLLFHVSHKLGEEKRLMAHHQLLGNTLEDQLSLASIHYMRMHYTEAIEVYKSILQEHS
;
A
#
# COMPACT_ATOMS: atom_id res chain seq x y z
N MET A 1 -22.07 49.83 -42.09
CA MET A 1 -22.87 48.64 -41.68
C MET A 1 -21.95 47.44 -41.84
N LEU A 2 -21.70 46.51 -40.91
CA LEU A 2 -22.39 46.05 -39.70
C LEU A 2 -21.31 45.38 -38.81
N LEU A 3 -21.15 45.85 -37.57
CA LEU A 3 -20.34 45.20 -36.53
C LEU A 3 -21.03 43.89 -36.12
N SER A 4 -20.44 42.73 -36.44
CA SER A 4 -20.95 41.42 -36.02
C SER A 4 -20.63 41.21 -34.53
N ARG A 5 -21.68 41.10 -33.72
CA ARG A 5 -21.60 40.93 -32.26
C ARG A 5 -21.20 39.50 -31.91
N LEU A 6 -19.99 39.30 -31.40
CA LEU A 6 -19.63 38.12 -30.62
C LEU A 6 -20.38 38.14 -29.28
N ARG A 7 -21.19 37.12 -29.01
CA ARG A 7 -21.76 36.89 -27.66
C ARG A 7 -20.74 36.13 -26.82
N PRO A 8 -20.46 36.53 -25.57
CA PRO A 8 -19.64 35.73 -24.67
C PRO A 8 -20.44 34.52 -24.18
N ALA A 9 -19.82 33.33 -24.22
CA ALA A 9 -20.39 32.11 -23.66
C ALA A 9 -20.46 32.23 -22.12
N LYS A 10 -21.67 32.14 -21.55
CA LYS A 10 -21.87 32.00 -20.10
C LYS A 10 -21.28 30.66 -19.65
N LYS A 11 -20.15 30.70 -18.93
CA LYS A 11 -19.65 29.55 -18.15
C LYS A 11 -20.75 29.15 -17.16
N LYS A 12 -21.31 27.95 -17.31
CA LYS A 12 -22.15 27.34 -16.28
C LYS A 12 -21.27 27.16 -15.05
N GLN A 13 -21.53 27.92 -14.00
CA GLN A 13 -20.96 27.66 -12.69
C GLN A 13 -21.43 26.25 -12.28
N GLN A 14 -20.48 25.34 -12.07
CA GLN A 14 -20.76 24.09 -11.40
C GLN A 14 -21.22 24.45 -9.99
N VAL A 15 -22.49 24.16 -9.70
CA VAL A 15 -23.04 24.28 -8.38
C VAL A 15 -22.33 23.22 -7.53
N VAL A 16 -21.36 23.66 -6.73
CA VAL A 16 -20.81 22.83 -5.65
C VAL A 16 -21.95 22.67 -4.64
N THR A 17 -22.65 21.55 -4.73
CA THR A 17 -23.68 21.19 -3.76
C THR A 17 -23.04 21.12 -2.38
N ARG A 18 -23.40 22.04 -1.49
CA ARG A 18 -22.99 21.99 -0.09
C ARG A 18 -23.43 20.64 0.52
N PRO A 19 -22.56 19.94 1.26
CA PRO A 19 -22.95 18.72 1.94
C PRO A 19 -24.06 19.02 2.95
N LYS A 20 -25.02 18.10 3.07
CA LYS A 20 -26.18 18.24 3.97
C LYS A 20 -25.69 18.27 5.43
N PRO A 21 -26.29 19.10 6.30
CA PRO A 21 -25.77 19.40 7.65
C PRO A 21 -25.87 18.24 8.66
N ASN A 22 -26.20 17.02 8.24
CA ASN A 22 -26.46 15.89 9.13
C ASN A 22 -25.76 14.59 8.72
N GLN A 23 -24.75 14.67 7.84
CA GLN A 23 -23.86 13.53 7.59
C GLN A 23 -22.70 13.62 8.57
N GLN A 24 -22.71 12.77 9.60
CA GLN A 24 -21.51 12.49 10.37
C GLN A 24 -20.39 12.08 9.40
N ILE A 25 -19.21 12.68 9.53
CA ILE A 25 -18.05 12.29 8.74
C ILE A 25 -17.78 10.82 9.06
N PRO A 26 -17.80 9.92 8.06
CA PRO A 26 -17.49 8.51 8.27
C PRO A 26 -16.14 8.33 8.93
N ASP A 27 -16.02 7.33 9.80
CA ASP A 27 -14.74 7.05 10.46
C ASP A 27 -13.73 6.44 9.47
N LEU A 28 -12.45 6.51 9.82
CA LEU A 28 -11.36 5.96 9.03
C LEU A 28 -11.62 4.49 8.66
N ASP A 29 -12.06 3.70 9.63
CA ASP A 29 -12.32 2.27 9.45
C ASP A 29 -13.37 1.99 8.38
N GLU A 30 -14.40 2.84 8.27
CA GLU A 30 -15.43 2.68 7.25
C GLU A 30 -14.85 2.89 5.84
N PHE A 31 -13.99 3.89 5.67
CA PHE A 31 -13.28 4.11 4.41
C PHE A 31 -12.32 2.97 4.08
N LEU A 32 -11.59 2.45 5.07
CA LEU A 32 -10.67 1.32 4.90
C LEU A 32 -11.40 0.03 4.49
N LEU A 33 -12.53 -0.28 5.13
CA LEU A 33 -13.38 -1.44 4.78
C LEU A 33 -13.92 -1.34 3.36
N LYS A 34 -14.36 -0.15 2.94
CA LYS A 34 -14.82 0.13 1.57
C LYS A 34 -13.69 0.25 0.56
N ARG A 35 -12.42 0.22 1.01
CA ARG A 35 -11.22 0.46 0.21
C ARG A 35 -11.22 1.85 -0.47
N ASP A 36 -11.93 2.80 0.11
CA ASP A 36 -11.95 4.20 -0.34
C ASP A 36 -10.73 4.93 0.24
N TYR A 37 -9.56 4.62 -0.32
CA TYR A 37 -8.30 5.21 0.14
C TYR A 37 -8.23 6.72 -0.15
N ALA A 38 -8.94 7.23 -1.15
CA ALA A 38 -8.96 8.65 -1.46
C ALA A 38 -9.66 9.46 -0.36
N ALA A 39 -10.80 8.97 0.13
CA ALA A 39 -11.49 9.57 1.26
C ALA A 39 -10.70 9.41 2.56
N ALA A 40 -10.11 8.23 2.81
CA ALA A 40 -9.26 8.00 3.98
C ALA A 40 -8.05 8.96 4.03
N ILE A 41 -7.35 9.15 2.90
CA ILE A 41 -6.24 10.11 2.79
C ILE A 41 -6.72 11.52 3.13
N SER A 42 -7.85 11.94 2.56
CA SER A 42 -8.42 13.28 2.79
C SER A 42 -8.75 13.51 4.27
N LEU A 43 -9.34 12.50 4.93
CA LEU A 43 -9.65 12.54 6.36
C LEU A 43 -8.38 12.63 7.22
N LEU A 44 -7.37 11.81 6.93
CA LEU A 44 -6.11 11.78 7.68
C LEU A 44 -5.31 13.07 7.53
N GLN A 45 -5.23 13.62 6.31
CA GLN A 45 -4.60 14.93 6.08
C GLN A 45 -5.34 16.07 6.80
N TYR A 46 -6.68 16.01 6.85
CA TYR A 46 -7.48 16.98 7.61
C TYR A 46 -7.16 16.91 9.11
N LYS A 47 -7.11 15.69 9.69
CA LYS A 47 -6.70 15.47 11.08
C LYS A 47 -5.30 16.02 11.37
N GLN A 48 -4.33 15.77 10.48
CA GLN A 48 -2.98 16.34 10.62
C GLN A 48 -2.98 17.87 10.63
N LYS A 49 -3.71 18.52 9.71
CA LYS A 49 -3.75 20.00 9.59
C LYS A 49 -4.42 20.68 10.79
N ASN A 50 -5.36 20.01 11.43
CA ASN A 50 -6.05 20.53 12.60
C ASN A 50 -5.35 20.22 13.93
N GLY A 51 -4.19 19.55 13.90
CA GLY A 51 -3.49 19.13 15.11
C GLY A 51 -4.15 17.94 15.84
N GLU A 52 -5.08 17.25 15.19
CA GLU A 52 -5.73 16.01 15.68
C GLU A 52 -4.92 14.75 15.30
N LYS A 53 -3.61 14.91 15.08
CA LYS A 53 -2.69 13.82 14.76
C LYS A 53 -2.55 12.90 15.97
N ASN A 54 -2.86 11.62 15.80
CA ASN A 54 -2.56 10.57 16.77
C ASN A 54 -1.35 9.73 16.33
N GLU A 55 -0.92 8.81 17.19
CA GLU A 55 0.27 7.96 16.98
C GLU A 55 0.19 7.08 15.72
N THR A 56 -1.02 6.76 15.25
CA THR A 56 -1.25 5.87 14.10
C THR A 56 -1.67 6.61 12.83
N THR A 57 -1.83 7.95 12.89
CA THR A 57 -2.31 8.76 11.75
C THR A 57 -1.37 8.64 10.56
N ASP A 58 -0.06 8.79 10.79
CA ASP A 58 0.93 8.71 9.72
C ASP A 58 1.05 7.29 9.17
N LEU A 59 0.96 6.28 10.06
CA LEU A 59 0.97 4.87 9.67
C LEU A 59 -0.14 4.57 8.67
N TRP A 60 -1.37 4.95 9.00
CA TRP A 60 -2.53 4.75 8.15
C TRP A 60 -2.50 5.62 6.90
N LEU A 61 -1.91 6.82 6.97
CA LEU A 61 -1.74 7.69 5.81
C LEU A 61 -0.78 7.07 4.79
N GLY A 62 0.38 6.59 5.26
CA GLY A 62 1.32 5.84 4.44
C GLY A 62 0.68 4.59 3.84
N HIS A 63 -0.11 3.85 4.64
CA HIS A 63 -0.82 2.67 4.14
C HIS A 63 -1.83 3.04 3.04
N CYS A 64 -2.61 4.10 3.22
CA CYS A 64 -3.57 4.53 2.20
C CYS A 64 -2.88 5.03 0.92
N TYR A 65 -1.77 5.76 1.03
CA TYR A 65 -0.96 6.12 -0.14
C TYR A 65 -0.47 4.88 -0.87
N PHE A 66 0.06 3.90 -0.13
CA PHE A 66 0.55 2.67 -0.70
C PHE A 66 -0.56 1.90 -1.43
N ARG A 67 -1.73 1.75 -0.79
CA ARG A 67 -2.88 1.03 -1.36
C ARG A 67 -3.55 1.74 -2.53
N SER A 68 -3.38 3.05 -2.64
CA SER A 68 -3.81 3.83 -3.82
C SER A 68 -2.79 3.82 -4.96
N GLY A 69 -1.64 3.16 -4.78
CA GLY A 69 -0.57 3.04 -5.78
C GLY A 69 0.45 4.18 -5.75
N ASP A 70 0.34 5.12 -4.81
CA ASP A 70 1.29 6.20 -4.64
C ASP A 70 2.42 5.80 -3.69
N TYR A 71 3.30 4.95 -4.19
CA TYR A 71 4.40 4.38 -3.41
C TYR A 71 5.42 5.44 -2.96
N LYS A 72 5.58 6.52 -3.74
CA LYS A 72 6.52 7.59 -3.39
C LYS A 72 6.01 8.40 -2.19
N ARG A 73 4.74 8.82 -2.17
CA ARG A 73 4.18 9.48 -0.99
C ARG A 73 4.11 8.57 0.22
N ALA A 74 3.84 7.27 0.03
CA ALA A 74 3.90 6.31 1.12
C ALA A 74 5.30 6.24 1.74
N LEU A 75 6.33 6.15 0.89
CA LEU A 75 7.73 6.15 1.31
C LEU A 75 8.06 7.42 2.11
N ASP A 76 7.70 8.60 1.59
CA ASP A 76 8.00 9.89 2.22
C ASP A 76 7.37 9.97 3.64
N VAL A 77 6.13 9.51 3.81
CA VAL A 77 5.46 9.45 5.12
C VAL A 77 6.18 8.51 6.08
N TYR A 78 6.56 7.31 5.63
CA TYR A 78 7.26 6.35 6.48
C TYR A 78 8.69 6.79 6.82
N GLU A 79 9.38 7.47 5.91
CA GLU A 79 10.69 8.08 6.19
C GLU A 79 10.56 9.20 7.22
N GLU A 80 9.51 10.03 7.12
CA GLU A 80 9.22 11.04 8.14
C GLU A 80 8.95 10.42 9.51
N MET A 81 8.12 9.36 9.57
CA MET A 81 7.89 8.61 10.82
C MET A 81 9.19 8.10 11.43
N LYS A 82 10.08 7.53 10.61
CA LYS A 82 11.39 7.03 11.04
C LYS A 82 12.28 8.16 11.56
N ASN A 83 12.34 9.28 10.84
CA ASN A 83 13.15 10.45 11.22
C ASN A 83 12.64 11.11 12.52
N ASN A 84 11.33 11.03 12.78
CA ASN A 84 10.71 11.47 14.01
C ASN A 84 10.89 10.47 15.19
N GLY A 85 11.66 9.39 15.00
CA GLY A 85 11.97 8.42 16.05
C GLY A 85 10.85 7.41 16.31
N SER A 86 9.97 7.14 15.35
CA SER A 86 8.94 6.11 15.51
C SER A 86 9.57 4.73 15.72
N GLU A 87 9.18 4.06 16.80
CA GLU A 87 9.58 2.69 17.13
C GLU A 87 8.57 1.64 16.65
N TYR A 88 7.74 1.97 15.65
CA TYR A 88 6.75 1.03 15.15
C TYR A 88 7.45 -0.22 14.56
N PRO A 89 7.20 -1.43 15.09
CA PRO A 89 8.03 -2.61 14.81
C PRO A 89 8.19 -2.94 13.33
N ASP A 90 7.10 -2.87 12.56
CA ASP A 90 7.11 -3.20 11.13
C ASP A 90 7.45 -2.01 10.21
N LEU A 91 7.76 -0.83 10.75
CA LEU A 91 8.07 0.36 9.94
C LEU A 91 9.23 0.12 8.95
N PRO A 92 10.34 -0.55 9.33
CA PRO A 92 11.39 -0.89 8.36
C PRO A 92 10.88 -1.82 7.25
N VAL A 93 9.95 -2.73 7.56
CA VAL A 93 9.35 -3.61 6.55
C VAL A 93 8.47 -2.81 5.59
N PHE A 94 7.66 -1.87 6.09
CA PHE A 94 6.85 -1.00 5.22
C PHE A 94 7.69 -0.11 4.31
N LEU A 95 8.80 0.43 4.81
CA LEU A 95 9.80 1.13 3.98
C LEU A 95 10.36 0.20 2.90
N GLY A 96 10.75 -1.02 3.27
CA GLY A 96 11.24 -2.03 2.34
C GLY A 96 10.22 -2.39 1.25
N ILE A 97 8.94 -2.51 1.62
CA ILE A 97 7.84 -2.72 0.65
C ILE A 97 7.74 -1.52 -0.30
N CYS A 98 7.79 -0.28 0.19
CA CYS A 98 7.76 0.90 -0.67
C CYS A 98 8.92 0.92 -1.67
N TYR A 99 10.15 0.66 -1.22
CA TYR A 99 11.32 0.53 -2.11
C TYR A 99 11.12 -0.57 -3.15
N PHE A 100 10.58 -1.73 -2.77
CA PHE A 100 10.32 -2.83 -3.70
C PHE A 100 9.37 -2.42 -4.83
N TYR A 101 8.25 -1.75 -4.50
CA TYR A 101 7.28 -1.30 -5.51
C TYR A 101 7.79 -0.12 -6.36
N LEU A 102 8.78 0.63 -5.86
CA LEU A 102 9.52 1.63 -6.63
C LEU A 102 10.64 1.04 -7.50
N GLY A 103 10.86 -0.28 -7.45
CA GLY A 103 11.91 -0.97 -8.20
C GLY A 103 13.31 -0.89 -7.57
N MET A 104 13.42 -0.32 -6.37
CA MET A 104 14.66 -0.18 -5.61
C MET A 104 14.92 -1.45 -4.79
N TYR A 105 15.17 -2.57 -5.47
CA TYR A 105 15.22 -3.89 -4.83
C TYR A 105 16.36 -4.07 -3.83
N GLU A 106 17.51 -3.44 -4.07
CA GLU A 106 18.64 -3.49 -3.13
C GLU A 106 18.34 -2.70 -1.85
N ASP A 107 17.73 -1.53 -1.97
CA ASP A 107 17.31 -0.73 -0.80
C ASP A 107 16.21 -1.45 -0.02
N ALA A 108 15.28 -2.11 -0.72
CA ALA A 108 14.28 -2.97 -0.11
C ALA A 108 14.93 -4.10 0.71
N LYS A 109 15.94 -4.79 0.14
CA LYS A 109 16.70 -5.85 0.83
C LYS A 109 17.36 -5.32 2.10
N VAL A 110 18.20 -4.29 1.95
CA VAL A 110 18.99 -3.72 3.05
C VAL A 110 18.10 -3.18 4.17
N THR A 111 16.96 -2.59 3.81
CA THR A 111 16.03 -2.05 4.80
C THR A 111 15.27 -3.16 5.52
N ALA A 112 14.79 -4.17 4.80
CA ALA A 112 14.05 -5.29 5.37
C ALA A 112 14.92 -6.19 6.26
N GLU A 113 16.19 -6.40 5.90
CA GLU A 113 17.14 -7.20 6.70
C GLU A 113 17.47 -6.57 8.07
N LYS A 114 17.26 -5.25 8.22
CA LYS A 114 17.41 -4.54 9.50
C LYS A 114 16.17 -4.66 10.38
N ALA A 115 15.04 -5.10 9.83
CA ALA A 115 13.82 -5.30 10.59
C ALA A 115 13.92 -6.56 11.46
N GLU A 116 13.09 -6.63 12.50
CA GLU A 116 12.88 -7.86 13.23
C GLU A 116 12.31 -8.95 12.30
N ARG A 117 12.66 -10.22 12.57
CA ARG A 117 12.19 -11.34 11.76
C ARG A 117 10.70 -11.54 11.98
N SER A 118 9.93 -11.42 10.90
CA SER A 118 8.49 -11.64 10.90
C SER A 118 8.03 -12.33 9.61
N PRO A 119 6.83 -12.95 9.59
CA PRO A 119 6.28 -13.52 8.35
C PRO A 119 6.15 -12.48 7.23
N LEU A 120 5.82 -11.23 7.57
CA LEU A 120 5.74 -10.13 6.59
C LEU A 120 7.12 -9.80 6.00
N GLN A 121 8.14 -9.70 6.86
CA GLN A 121 9.53 -9.50 6.41
C GLN A 121 9.98 -10.66 5.51
N ASN A 122 9.71 -11.91 5.89
CA ASN A 122 10.12 -13.07 5.11
C ASN A 122 9.46 -13.07 3.73
N ARG A 123 8.16 -12.75 3.62
CA ARG A 123 7.47 -12.59 2.33
C ARG A 123 8.11 -11.50 1.47
N LEU A 124 8.42 -10.34 2.04
CA LEU A 124 9.13 -9.28 1.31
C LEU A 124 10.48 -9.77 0.78
N LEU A 125 11.30 -10.39 1.64
CA LEU A 125 12.61 -10.89 1.24
C LEU A 125 12.53 -12.03 0.23
N PHE A 126 11.50 -12.88 0.30
CA PHE A 126 11.22 -13.90 -0.71
C PHE A 126 11.00 -13.27 -2.10
N HIS A 127 10.18 -12.22 -2.18
CA HIS A 127 9.96 -11.46 -3.41
C HIS A 127 11.20 -10.71 -3.89
N VAL A 128 11.94 -10.08 -2.98
CA VAL A 128 13.19 -9.37 -3.29
C VAL A 128 14.24 -10.32 -3.86
N SER A 129 14.46 -11.48 -3.23
CA SER A 129 15.42 -12.49 -3.72
C SER A 129 15.07 -12.98 -5.11
N HIS A 130 13.77 -13.15 -5.42
CA HIS A 130 13.34 -13.48 -6.79
C HIS A 130 13.71 -12.35 -7.77
N LYS A 131 13.43 -11.09 -7.42
CA LYS A 131 13.70 -9.94 -8.31
C LYS A 131 15.19 -9.68 -8.52
N LEU A 132 16.04 -10.03 -7.56
CA LEU A 132 17.49 -9.94 -7.65
C LEU A 132 18.16 -11.20 -8.24
N GLY A 133 17.41 -12.28 -8.50
CA GLY A 133 17.97 -13.54 -9.00
C GLY A 133 18.80 -14.33 -7.97
N GLU A 134 18.60 -14.08 -6.68
CA GLU A 134 19.35 -14.69 -5.59
C GLU A 134 18.77 -16.08 -5.21
N GLU A 135 18.95 -17.08 -6.07
CA GLU A 135 18.26 -18.39 -5.94
C GLU A 135 18.48 -19.07 -4.57
N LYS A 136 19.69 -18.99 -4.01
CA LYS A 136 19.98 -19.57 -2.68
C LYS A 136 19.13 -18.93 -1.58
N ARG A 137 18.99 -17.60 -1.60
CA ARG A 137 18.17 -16.86 -0.63
C ARG A 137 16.69 -17.08 -0.89
N LEU A 138 16.29 -17.13 -2.15
CA LEU A 138 14.93 -17.44 -2.54
C LEU A 138 14.46 -18.77 -1.94
N MET A 139 15.28 -19.82 -2.06
CA MET A 139 14.98 -21.13 -1.47
C MET A 139 15.00 -21.10 0.07
N ALA A 140 15.90 -20.32 0.69
CA ALA A 140 15.91 -20.16 2.14
C ALA A 140 14.63 -19.49 2.66
N HIS A 141 14.16 -18.41 2.02
CA HIS A 141 12.92 -17.72 2.40
C HIS A 141 11.67 -18.56 2.10
N HIS A 142 11.69 -19.36 1.02
CA HIS A 142 10.64 -20.31 0.71
C HIS A 142 10.41 -21.32 1.85
N GLN A 143 11.49 -21.86 2.44
CA GLN A 143 11.40 -22.81 3.56
C GLN A 143 10.82 -22.20 4.84
N LEU A 144 10.80 -20.88 4.95
CA LEU A 144 10.26 -20.14 6.09
C LEU A 144 8.79 -19.72 5.90
N LEU A 145 8.20 -19.97 4.73
CA LEU A 145 6.78 -19.71 4.50
C LEU A 145 5.93 -20.71 5.30
N GLY A 146 4.90 -20.20 5.96
CA GLY A 146 3.90 -21.02 6.63
C GLY A 146 2.70 -21.33 5.75
N ASN A 147 1.59 -21.70 6.41
CA ASN A 147 0.30 -22.00 5.77
C ASN A 147 -0.70 -20.84 5.91
N THR A 148 -0.23 -19.62 6.16
CA THR A 148 -1.13 -18.46 6.19
C THR A 148 -1.59 -18.13 4.77
N LEU A 149 -2.77 -17.53 4.63
CA LEU A 149 -3.28 -17.10 3.33
C LEU A 149 -2.26 -16.25 2.59
N GLU A 150 -1.61 -15.32 3.29
CA GLU A 150 -0.64 -14.44 2.68
C GLU A 150 0.64 -15.15 2.25
N ASP A 151 1.11 -16.14 3.01
CA ASP A 151 2.27 -16.95 2.63
C ASP A 151 1.97 -17.80 1.39
N GLN A 152 0.79 -18.42 1.34
CA GLN A 152 0.34 -19.19 0.17
C GLN A 152 0.17 -18.29 -1.07
N LEU A 153 -0.37 -17.07 -0.91
CA LEU A 153 -0.46 -16.09 -2.00
C LEU A 153 0.92 -15.66 -2.49
N SER A 154 1.85 -15.39 -1.57
CA SER A 154 3.25 -15.08 -1.91
C SER A 154 3.91 -16.25 -2.66
N LEU A 155 3.71 -17.49 -2.21
CA LEU A 155 4.20 -18.68 -2.88
C LEU A 155 3.65 -18.82 -4.30
N ALA A 156 2.32 -18.79 -4.44
CA ALA A 156 1.64 -18.93 -5.73
C ALA A 156 2.09 -17.86 -6.73
N SER A 157 2.26 -16.62 -6.27
CA SER A 157 2.71 -15.53 -7.13
C SER A 157 4.15 -15.71 -7.63
N ILE A 158 5.07 -16.26 -6.81
CA ILE A 158 6.43 -16.58 -7.27
C ILE A 158 6.43 -17.74 -8.26
N HIS A 159 5.62 -18.79 -8.03
CA HIS A 159 5.43 -19.85 -9.03
C HIS A 159 4.96 -19.28 -10.37
N TYR A 160 3.96 -18.40 -10.33
CA TYR A 160 3.45 -17.73 -11.52
C TYR A 160 4.53 -16.90 -12.22
N MET A 161 5.29 -16.08 -11.47
CA MET A 161 6.38 -15.26 -12.03
C MET A 161 7.51 -16.08 -12.65
N ARG A 162 7.73 -17.31 -12.16
CA ARG A 162 8.71 -18.28 -12.70
C ARG A 162 8.14 -19.17 -13.81
N MET A 163 6.91 -18.92 -14.27
CA MET A 163 6.19 -19.71 -15.28
C MET A 163 5.85 -21.15 -14.82
N HIS A 164 5.88 -21.42 -13.52
CA HIS A 164 5.42 -22.66 -12.90
C HIS A 164 3.90 -22.59 -12.69
N TYR A 165 3.16 -22.53 -13.80
CA TYR A 165 1.72 -22.23 -13.78
C TYR A 165 0.89 -23.32 -13.11
N THR A 166 1.30 -24.59 -13.26
CA THR A 166 0.62 -25.74 -12.64
C THR A 166 0.61 -25.62 -11.12
N GLU A 167 1.76 -25.37 -10.52
CA GLU A 167 1.95 -25.21 -9.08
C GLU A 167 1.21 -23.97 -8.57
N ALA A 168 1.30 -22.85 -9.30
CA ALA A 168 0.54 -21.65 -8.96
C ALA A 168 -0.97 -21.92 -8.92
N ILE A 169 -1.51 -22.61 -9.93
CA ILE A 169 -2.94 -22.95 -10.01
C ILE A 169 -3.36 -23.88 -8.87
N GLU A 170 -2.54 -24.88 -8.52
CA GLU A 170 -2.82 -25.78 -7.40
C GLU A 170 -2.94 -25.03 -6.08
N VAL A 171 -2.00 -24.12 -5.79
CA VAL A 171 -2.06 -23.31 -4.57
C VAL A 171 -3.28 -22.39 -4.58
N TYR A 172 -3.58 -21.71 -5.70
CA TYR A 172 -4.77 -20.84 -5.79
C TYR A 172 -6.08 -21.62 -5.63
N LYS A 173 -6.16 -22.85 -6.13
CA LYS A 173 -7.33 -23.71 -5.93
C LYS A 173 -7.51 -24.10 -4.46
N SER A 174 -6.42 -24.43 -3.76
CA SER A 174 -6.46 -24.73 -2.32
C SER A 174 -7.03 -23.54 -1.54
N ILE A 175 -6.49 -22.35 -1.78
CA ILE A 175 -6.95 -21.10 -1.16
C ILE A 175 -8.45 -20.89 -1.39
N LEU A 176 -8.93 -21.06 -2.62
CA LEU A 176 -10.34 -20.87 -2.95
C LEU A 176 -11.26 -21.88 -2.26
N GLN A 177 -10.81 -23.13 -2.07
CA GLN A 177 -11.59 -24.16 -1.39
C GLN A 177 -11.66 -23.94 0.13
N GLU A 178 -10.59 -23.41 0.72
CA GLU A 178 -10.51 -23.10 2.16
C GLU A 178 -11.34 -21.86 2.55
N HIS A 179 -11.63 -20.97 1.60
CA HIS A 179 -12.28 -19.67 1.83
C HIS A 179 -13.60 -19.47 1.05
N SER A 180 -14.16 -20.52 0.45
CA SER A 180 -15.47 -20.52 -0.22
C SER A 180 -16.64 -20.69 0.74
#